data_AF-A0A1V5ZSD6-F1
#
_entry.id   AF-A0A1V5ZSD6-F1
#
_cell.length_a   1.000
_cell.length_b   1.000
_cell.length_c   1.000
_cell.angle_alpha   90.00
_cell.angle_beta   90.00
_cell.angle_gamma   90.00
#
_symmetry.space_group_name_H-M   'P 1'
#
loop_
_entity.id
_entity.type
_entity.pdbx_description
1 polymer ?
#
loop_
_entity_poly.entity_id
_entity_poly.type
_entity_poly.pdbx_seq_one_letter_code
_entity_poly.pdbx_strand_id
1 'polypeptide(L)'
;MGELCDKAARVLAREGVGKMYCLAGVGAGIDVMVANARSASASLALDGCAMDCARKTLEKAGVDNIVHLRVSDHGFEKGKSPVIPENVERLVSLARPMLTCRPE
;
A
#
# COMPACT_ATOMS: atom_id res chain seq x y z
N MET A 1 -1.85 -11.33 -6.29
CA MET A 1 -2.31 -10.21 -5.42
C MET A 1 -1.16 -9.31 -5.03
N GLY A 2 -0.08 -9.80 -4.39
CA GLY A 2 1.08 -8.97 -4.06
C GLY A 2 1.66 -8.20 -5.25
N GLU A 3 1.83 -8.86 -6.40
CA GLU A 3 2.32 -8.20 -7.63
C GLU A 3 1.38 -7.06 -8.12
N LEU A 4 0.07 -7.23 -8.01
CA LEU A 4 -0.90 -6.19 -8.41
C LEU A 4 -0.77 -4.96 -7.51
N CYS A 5 -0.68 -5.17 -6.19
CA CYS A 5 -0.44 -4.10 -5.22
C CYS A 5 0.91 -3.39 -5.47
N ASP A 6 1.99 -4.15 -5.73
CA ASP A 6 3.31 -3.60 -6.04
C ASP A 6 3.29 -2.74 -7.32
N LYS A 7 2.66 -3.23 -8.41
CA LYS A 7 2.55 -2.43 -9.64
C LYS A 7 1.75 -1.16 -9.45
N ALA A 8 0.64 -1.20 -8.72
CA ALA A 8 -0.13 0.00 -8.41
C ALA A 8 0.67 1.00 -7.54
N ALA A 9 1.37 0.52 -6.51
CA ALA A 9 2.23 1.36 -5.68
C ALA A 9 3.36 2.01 -6.48
N ARG A 10 3.94 1.29 -7.46
CA ARG A 10 4.96 1.84 -8.38
C ARG A 10 4.40 2.95 -9.26
N VAL A 11 3.17 2.81 -9.76
CA VAL A 11 2.52 3.87 -10.56
C VAL A 11 2.33 5.11 -9.70
N LEU A 12 1.73 4.99 -8.51
CA LEU A 12 1.54 6.11 -7.58
C LEU A 12 2.85 6.81 -7.23
N ALA A 13 3.93 6.05 -7.04
CA ALA A 13 5.24 6.62 -6.74
C ALA A 13 5.87 7.35 -7.93
N ARG A 14 5.73 6.82 -9.16
CA ARG A 14 6.20 7.49 -10.38
C ARG A 14 5.43 8.79 -10.66
N GLU A 15 4.15 8.83 -10.31
CA GLU A 15 3.30 10.01 -10.42
C GLU A 15 3.54 11.05 -9.31
N GLY A 16 4.41 10.75 -8.34
CA GLY A 16 4.71 11.65 -7.23
C GLY A 16 3.63 11.72 -6.16
N VAL A 17 2.62 10.84 -6.19
CA VAL A 17 1.54 10.76 -5.19
C VAL A 17 2.08 10.30 -3.82
N GLY A 18 3.16 9.52 -3.83
CA GLY A 18 3.82 9.08 -2.60
C GLY A 18 5.22 8.53 -2.88
N LYS A 19 5.91 8.09 -1.83
CA LYS A 19 7.18 7.37 -1.94
C LYS A 19 6.96 5.91 -1.56
N MET A 20 7.63 4.99 -2.25
CA MET A 20 7.65 3.59 -1.86
C MET A 20 8.84 3.28 -0.96
N TYR A 21 8.58 2.49 0.07
CA TYR A 21 9.60 1.89 0.93
C TYR A 21 9.37 0.37 1.02
N CYS A 22 10.44 -0.37 1.25
CA CYS A 22 10.37 -1.83 1.28
C CYS A 22 9.63 -2.31 2.53
N LEU A 23 8.43 -2.90 2.35
CA LEU A 23 7.67 -3.49 3.44
C LEU A 23 8.43 -4.63 4.13
N ALA A 24 9.20 -5.42 3.38
CA ALA A 24 10.03 -6.47 3.96
C ALA A 24 11.13 -5.89 4.87
N GLY A 25 11.67 -4.72 4.53
CA GLY A 25 12.62 -4.00 5.37
C GLY A 25 11.99 -3.47 6.66
N VAL A 26 10.75 -2.98 6.60
CA VAL A 26 9.97 -2.63 7.81
C VAL A 26 9.71 -3.88 8.66
N GLY A 27 9.26 -4.98 8.05
CA GLY A 27 9.00 -6.24 8.75
C GLY A 27 10.24 -6.89 9.35
N ALA A 28 11.42 -6.64 8.78
CA ALA A 28 12.71 -7.06 9.31
C ALA A 28 13.27 -6.10 10.38
N GLY A 29 12.59 -4.99 10.67
CA GLY A 29 13.05 -4.01 11.66
C GLY A 29 14.27 -3.20 11.24
N ILE A 30 14.52 -3.03 9.94
CA ILE A 30 15.64 -2.22 9.45
C ILE A 30 15.39 -0.74 9.80
N ASP A 31 16.26 -0.15 10.62
CA ASP A 31 16.08 1.17 11.23
C ASP A 31 15.62 2.26 10.24
N VAL A 32 16.33 2.39 9.11
CA VAL A 32 15.99 3.40 8.09
C VAL A 32 14.61 3.17 7.47
N MET A 33 14.17 1.92 7.34
CA MET A 33 12.85 1.59 6.78
C MET A 33 11.74 1.90 7.78
N VAL A 34 11.94 1.54 9.06
CA VAL A 34 11.00 1.85 10.15
C VAL A 34 10.89 3.37 10.35
N ALA A 35 12.02 4.08 10.37
CA ALA A 35 12.05 5.53 10.50
C ALA A 35 11.32 6.23 9.34
N ASN A 36 11.55 5.79 8.10
CA ASN A 36 10.84 6.31 6.93
C ASN A 36 9.32 6.07 7.02
N ALA A 37 8.89 4.88 7.44
CA ALA A 37 7.47 4.57 7.59
C ALA A 37 6.80 5.42 8.69
N ARG A 38 7.48 5.64 9.83
CA ARG A 38 6.96 6.47 10.94
C ARG A 38 6.92 7.96 10.63
N SER A 39 7.87 8.46 9.85
CA SER A 39 7.99 9.88 9.51
C SER A 39 7.13 10.30 8.31
N ALA A 40 6.62 9.34 7.54
CA ALA A 40 5.66 9.62 6.48
C ALA A 40 4.49 10.40 7.08
N SER A 41 3.91 11.35 6.33
CA SER A 41 2.72 12.05 6.82
C SER A 41 1.51 11.11 6.83
N ALA A 42 1.45 10.14 5.91
CA ALA A 42 0.54 9.00 5.88
C ALA A 42 1.23 7.81 5.20
N SER A 43 0.86 6.59 5.61
CA SER A 43 1.36 5.34 5.06
C SER A 43 0.22 4.54 4.44
N LEU A 44 0.20 4.40 3.11
CA LEU A 44 -0.79 3.58 2.41
C LEU A 44 -0.40 2.10 2.46
N ALA A 45 -1.18 1.30 3.16
CA ALA A 45 -1.12 -0.16 3.17
C ALA A 45 -2.03 -0.73 2.07
N LEU A 46 -1.44 -1.38 1.06
CA LEU A 46 -2.15 -2.12 0.01
C LEU A 46 -2.13 -3.61 0.32
N ASP A 47 -3.26 -4.17 0.74
CA ASP A 47 -3.36 -5.58 1.11
C ASP A 47 -4.21 -6.39 0.14
N GLY A 48 -3.72 -7.59 -0.17
CA GLY A 48 -4.30 -8.48 -1.18
C GLY A 48 -5.46 -9.35 -0.69
N CYS A 49 -5.62 -9.48 0.63
CA CYS A 49 -6.58 -10.39 1.26
C CYS A 49 -6.82 -10.00 2.72
N ALA A 50 -7.74 -10.71 3.39
CA ALA A 50 -8.13 -10.49 4.79
C ALA A 50 -7.01 -10.69 5.83
N MET A 51 -5.81 -11.10 5.43
CA MET A 51 -4.69 -11.24 6.34
C MET A 51 -4.11 -9.88 6.76
N ASP A 52 -4.31 -8.83 5.96
CA ASP A 52 -3.84 -7.46 6.22
C ASP A 52 -2.35 -7.41 6.60
N CYS A 53 -1.52 -8.12 5.84
CA CYS A 53 -0.11 -8.29 6.16
C CYS A 53 0.64 -6.95 6.18
N ALA A 54 0.41 -6.10 5.19
CA ALA A 54 1.07 -4.79 5.12
C ALA A 54 0.63 -3.89 6.26
N ARG A 55 -0.69 -3.81 6.53
CA ARG A 55 -1.24 -3.04 7.64
C ARG A 55 -0.65 -3.48 8.97
N LYS A 56 -0.70 -4.78 9.28
CA LYS A 56 -0.19 -5.33 10.54
C LYS A 56 1.33 -5.17 10.70
N THR A 57 2.08 -5.24 9.61
CA THR A 57 3.53 -4.96 9.65
C THR A 57 3.79 -3.51 10.02
N LEU A 58 3.06 -2.56 9.46
CA LEU A 58 3.18 -1.14 9.80
C LEU A 58 2.72 -0.85 11.24
N GLU A 59 1.62 -1.44 11.69
CA GLU A 59 1.13 -1.33 13.08
C GLU A 59 2.19 -1.81 14.07
N LYS A 60 2.78 -2.99 13.84
CA LYS A 60 3.87 -3.54 14.69
C LYS A 60 5.12 -2.67 14.67
N ALA A 61 5.37 -1.97 13.57
CA ALA A 61 6.46 -1.01 13.46
C ALA A 61 6.13 0.34 14.13
N GLY A 62 4.95 0.52 14.74
CA GLY A 62 4.56 1.76 15.42
C GLY A 62 4.28 2.91 14.46
N VAL A 63 3.69 2.62 13.31
CA VAL A 63 3.21 3.63 12.35
C VAL A 63 1.75 3.94 12.68
N ASP A 64 1.45 5.20 13.01
CA ASP A 64 0.13 5.59 13.54
C ASP A 64 -0.83 6.09 12.44
N ASN A 65 -0.29 6.53 11.31
CA ASN A 65 -1.02 7.19 10.22
C ASN A 65 -1.23 6.27 9.02
N ILE A 66 -1.68 5.04 9.29
CA ILE A 66 -1.90 4.04 8.26
C ILE A 66 -3.25 4.28 7.60
N VAL A 67 -3.22 4.47 6.28
CA VAL A 67 -4.40 4.40 5.42
C VAL A 67 -4.40 3.02 4.76
N HIS A 68 -5.51 2.31 4.81
CA HIS A 68 -5.54 0.90 4.42
C HIS A 68 -6.54 0.64 3.29
N LEU A 69 -6.06 0.00 2.22
CA LEU A 69 -6.88 -0.48 1.13
C LEU A 69 -6.69 -1.99 0.99
N ARG A 70 -7.73 -2.75 1.34
CA ARG A 70 -7.77 -4.18 1.05
C ARG A 70 -8.43 -4.40 -0.30
N VAL A 71 -7.64 -4.75 -1.31
CA VAL A 71 -8.11 -4.77 -2.71
C VAL A 71 -9.16 -5.86 -2.96
N SER A 72 -9.18 -6.94 -2.15
CA SER A 72 -10.21 -7.97 -2.24
C SER A 72 -11.62 -7.44 -1.97
N ASP A 73 -11.74 -6.39 -1.16
CA ASP A 73 -13.03 -5.77 -0.81
C ASP A 73 -13.57 -4.93 -1.99
N HIS A 74 -12.75 -4.72 -3.02
CA HIS A 74 -13.07 -4.02 -4.26
C HIS A 74 -13.14 -4.98 -5.46
N GLY A 75 -13.36 -6.27 -5.22
CA GLY A 75 -13.57 -7.26 -6.30
C GLY A 75 -12.27 -7.75 -6.95
N PHE A 76 -11.10 -7.52 -6.34
CA PHE A 76 -9.86 -8.16 -6.77
C PHE A 76 -9.67 -9.50 -6.05
N GLU A 77 -10.15 -10.58 -6.64
CA GLU A 77 -10.02 -11.93 -6.10
C GLU A 77 -8.66 -12.57 -6.40
N LYS A 78 -8.09 -13.26 -5.40
CA LYS A 78 -6.85 -14.04 -5.54
C LYS A 78 -7.05 -15.16 -6.57
N GLY A 79 -6.16 -15.23 -7.56
CA GLY A 79 -6.22 -16.22 -8.63
C GLY A 79 -7.20 -15.88 -9.76
N LYS A 80 -8.03 -14.83 -9.62
CA LYS A 80 -8.97 -14.37 -10.65
C LYS A 80 -8.70 -12.95 -11.14
N SER A 81 -7.77 -12.23 -10.51
CA SER A 81 -7.36 -10.88 -10.87
C SER A 81 -5.98 -10.90 -11.53
N PRO A 82 -5.89 -11.11 -12.86
CA PRO A 82 -4.61 -11.12 -13.55
C PRO A 82 -3.97 -9.73 -13.49
N VAL A 83 -2.65 -9.69 -13.52
CA VAL A 83 -1.89 -8.43 -13.46
C VAL A 83 -1.81 -7.82 -14.86
N ILE A 84 -2.91 -7.23 -15.29
CA ILE A 84 -3.06 -6.52 -16.56
C ILE A 84 -3.16 -5.00 -16.33
N PRO A 85 -2.84 -4.17 -17.34
CA PRO A 85 -2.88 -2.71 -17.21
C PRO A 85 -4.21 -2.18 -16.64
N GLU A 86 -5.34 -2.72 -17.08
CA GLU A 86 -6.67 -2.32 -16.62
C GLU A 86 -6.88 -2.54 -15.11
N ASN A 87 -6.43 -3.69 -14.58
CA ASN A 87 -6.52 -3.98 -13.15
C ASN A 87 -5.56 -3.10 -12.32
N VAL A 88 -4.38 -2.80 -12.86
CA VAL A 88 -3.44 -1.86 -12.22
C VAL A 88 -4.04 -0.47 -12.16
N GLU A 89 -4.57 0.04 -13.27
CA GLU A 89 -5.19 1.37 -13.36
C GLU A 89 -6.40 1.50 -12.44
N ARG A 90 -7.25 0.46 -12.40
CA ARG A 90 -8.40 0.40 -11.48
C ARG A 90 -7.96 0.46 -10.01
N LEU A 91 -6.89 -0.25 -9.64
CA LEU A 91 -6.35 -0.20 -8.28
C LEU A 91 -5.71 1.17 -7.97
N VAL A 92 -4.96 1.75 -8.90
CA VAL A 92 -4.39 3.10 -8.77
C VAL A 92 -5.49 4.14 -8.54
N SER A 93 -6.58 4.06 -9.30
CA SER A 93 -7.73 4.96 -9.17
C SER A 93 -8.41 4.88 -7.80
N LEU A 94 -8.48 3.68 -7.20
CA LEU A 94 -8.99 3.50 -5.84
C LEU A 94 -8.03 4.04 -4.78
N ALA A 95 -6.74 3.83 -4.97
CA ALA A 95 -5.70 4.15 -3.99
C ALA A 95 -5.28 5.63 -3.98
N ARG A 96 -5.25 6.30 -5.14
CA ARG A 96 -4.81 7.69 -5.29
C ARG A 96 -5.52 8.71 -4.37
N PRO A 97 -6.87 8.73 -4.25
CA PRO A 97 -7.55 9.69 -3.37
C PRO A 97 -7.18 9.50 -1.90
N MET A 98 -6.77 8.30 -1.50
CA MET A 98 -6.43 7.97 -0.11
C MET A 98 -5.12 8.60 0.38
N LEU A 99 -4.25 9.04 -0.54
CA LEU A 99 -3.00 9.74 -0.23
C LEU A 99 -3.08 11.26 -0.47
N THR A 100 -4.07 11.72 -1.26
CA THR A 100 -4.17 13.12 -1.72
C THR A 100 -5.23 13.93 -0.98
N CYS A 101 -6.27 13.29 -0.45
CA CYS A 101 -7.25 13.93 0.44
C CYS A 101 -6.97 13.53 1.89
N ARG A 102 -6.64 14.51 2.73
CA ARG A 102 -6.96 14.40 4.16
C ARG A 102 -8.08 15.37 4.48
N PRO A 103 -9.12 14.95 5.22
CA PRO A 103 -9.91 15.92 5.96
C PRO A 103 -8.99 16.55 7.00
N GLU A 104 -9.09 17.88 7.07
CA GLU A 104 -8.48 18.75 8.09
C GLU A 104 -9.04 18.43 9.48
#